data_AF-A0A5Q4ESV7-F1
#
_entry.id   AF-A0A5Q4ESV7-F1
#
_cell.length_a   1.000
_cell.length_b   1.000
_cell.length_c   1.000
_cell.angle_alpha   90.00
_cell.angle_beta   90.00
_cell.angle_gamma   90.00
#
_symmetry.space_group_name_H-M   'P 1'
#
loop_
_entity.id
_entity.type
_entity.pdbx_description
1 polymer ?
#
loop_
_entity_poly.entity_id
_entity_poly.type
_entity_poly.pdbx_seq_one_letter_code
_entity_poly.pdbx_strand_id
1 'polypeptide(L)'
;MRWVVNALVGFILITTMLGVGMHLRAQREEEMAIVQVRSAVGSISREIRVRAGMGDTELNGRGWPVTVKPSWFSGGAPLNRLLDPERPWLEVAPPEHADLQHPPQRVAIHRDIASFWYNPGNGVVRARAPMSVTDRRTTEVYNRINSASLSSIFADLPAISGHRPPEEEAPDNDADDADELSEWNMDPTRPRDRDRL
;
A
#
# COMPACT_ATOMS: atom_id res chain seq x y z
N MET A 1 -5.98 -49.82 -32.17
CA MET A 1 -4.95 -48.92 -31.60
C MET A 1 -4.91 -47.52 -32.25
N ARG A 2 -4.94 -47.39 -33.58
CA ARG A 2 -4.90 -46.07 -34.28
C ARG A 2 -6.00 -45.09 -33.84
N TRP A 3 -7.21 -45.57 -33.58
CA TRP A 3 -8.32 -44.72 -33.10
C TRP A 3 -8.06 -44.11 -31.71
N VAL A 4 -7.42 -44.86 -30.80
CA VAL A 4 -7.05 -44.35 -29.46
C VAL A 4 -5.98 -43.27 -29.57
N VAL A 5 -4.97 -43.49 -30.43
CA VAL A 5 -3.92 -42.48 -30.68
C VAL A 5 -4.51 -41.21 -31.28
N ASN A 6 -5.40 -41.33 -32.27
CA ASN A 6 -6.07 -40.18 -32.88
C ASN A 6 -6.95 -39.42 -31.86
N ALA A 7 -7.67 -40.13 -31.00
CA ALA A 7 -8.45 -39.52 -29.93
C ALA A 7 -7.57 -38.75 -28.94
N LEU A 8 -6.42 -39.31 -28.58
CA LEU A 8 -5.47 -38.69 -27.65
C LEU A 8 -4.82 -37.44 -28.26
N VAL A 9 -4.42 -37.49 -29.53
CA VAL A 9 -3.90 -36.32 -30.27
C VAL A 9 -4.98 -35.24 -30.39
N GLY A 10 -6.21 -35.62 -30.74
CA GLY A 10 -7.34 -34.69 -30.82
C GLY A 10 -7.60 -33.99 -29.49
N PHE A 11 -7.55 -34.74 -28.37
CA PHE A 11 -7.72 -34.18 -27.04
C PHE A 11 -6.61 -33.17 -26.68
N ILE A 12 -5.34 -33.50 -26.93
CA ILE A 12 -4.22 -32.58 -26.68
C ILE A 12 -4.35 -31.30 -27.51
N LEU A 13 -4.77 -31.40 -28.76
CA LEU A 13 -4.98 -30.23 -29.61
C LEU A 13 -6.10 -29.33 -29.07
N ILE A 14 -7.21 -29.92 -28.65
CA ILE A 14 -8.34 -29.18 -28.08
C ILE A 14 -7.93 -28.48 -26.78
N THR A 15 -7.26 -29.17 -25.86
CA THR A 15 -6.83 -28.56 -24.58
C THR A 15 -5.79 -27.46 -24.78
N THR A 16 -4.86 -27.65 -25.71
CA THR A 16 -3.86 -26.63 -26.07
C THR A 16 -4.54 -25.40 -26.67
N MET A 17 -5.49 -25.59 -27.59
CA MET A 17 -6.22 -24.49 -28.22
C MET A 17 -7.07 -23.71 -27.22
N LEU A 18 -7.73 -24.41 -26.30
CA LEU A 18 -8.46 -23.80 -25.18
C LEU A 18 -7.53 -22.98 -24.27
N GLY A 19 -6.38 -23.57 -23.89
CA GLY A 19 -5.39 -22.89 -23.03
C GLY A 19 -4.86 -21.60 -23.66
N VAL A 20 -4.48 -21.64 -24.93
CA VAL A 20 -4.04 -20.44 -25.68
C VAL A 20 -5.17 -19.41 -25.78
N GLY A 21 -6.39 -19.84 -26.08
CA GLY A 21 -7.55 -18.95 -26.16
C GLY A 21 -7.83 -18.22 -24.85
N MET A 22 -7.77 -18.93 -23.71
CA MET A 22 -7.93 -18.33 -22.38
C MET A 22 -6.80 -17.36 -22.05
N HIS A 23 -5.55 -17.70 -22.39
CA HIS A 23 -4.40 -16.83 -22.15
C HIS A 23 -4.50 -15.50 -22.93
N LEU A 24 -4.85 -15.56 -24.20
CA LEU A 24 -5.04 -14.37 -25.04
C LEU A 24 -6.19 -13.49 -24.55
N ARG A 25 -7.28 -14.11 -24.06
CA ARG A 25 -8.40 -13.39 -23.47
C ARG A 25 -8.00 -12.67 -22.19
N ALA A 26 -7.30 -13.36 -21.29
CA ALA A 26 -6.82 -12.76 -20.03
C ALA A 26 -5.91 -11.55 -20.29
N GLN A 27 -5.00 -11.66 -21.26
CA GLN A 27 -4.15 -10.52 -21.67
C GLN A 27 -5.00 -9.34 -22.17
N ARG A 28 -6.00 -9.57 -23.02
CA ARG A 28 -6.87 -8.49 -23.52
C ARG A 28 -7.67 -7.83 -22.39
N GLU A 29 -8.17 -8.61 -21.45
CA GLU A 29 -8.91 -8.10 -20.29
C GLU A 29 -8.01 -7.20 -19.41
N GLU A 30 -6.77 -7.63 -19.13
CA GLU A 30 -5.78 -6.82 -18.41
C GLU A 30 -5.45 -5.52 -19.16
N GLU A 31 -5.21 -5.60 -20.47
CA GLU A 31 -4.93 -4.45 -21.33
C GLU A 31 -6.07 -3.42 -21.31
N MET A 32 -7.31 -3.88 -21.45
CA MET A 32 -8.50 -3.02 -21.36
C MET A 32 -8.62 -2.39 -19.97
N ALA A 33 -8.36 -3.15 -18.91
CA ALA A 33 -8.38 -2.63 -17.55
C ALA A 33 -7.31 -1.56 -17.34
N ILE A 34 -6.09 -1.75 -17.83
CA ILE A 34 -5.01 -0.74 -17.78
C ILE A 34 -5.43 0.56 -18.47
N VAL A 35 -6.02 0.47 -19.67
CA VAL A 35 -6.50 1.65 -20.41
C VAL A 35 -7.60 2.38 -19.64
N GLN A 36 -8.54 1.65 -19.05
CA GLN A 36 -9.62 2.23 -18.24
C GLN A 36 -9.08 2.93 -16.99
N VAL A 37 -8.15 2.31 -16.26
CA VAL A 37 -7.53 2.91 -15.07
C VAL A 37 -6.74 4.17 -15.44
N ARG A 38 -5.98 4.14 -16.53
CA ARG A 38 -5.28 5.33 -17.03
C ARG A 38 -6.25 6.47 -17.36
N SER A 39 -7.37 6.14 -17.99
CA SER A 39 -8.44 7.12 -18.26
C SER A 39 -9.05 7.67 -16.96
N ALA A 40 -9.27 6.82 -15.95
CA ALA A 40 -9.78 7.20 -14.63
C ALA A 40 -8.83 8.17 -13.92
N VAL A 41 -7.52 7.89 -13.89
CA VAL A 41 -6.50 8.82 -13.36
C VAL A 41 -6.60 10.17 -14.06
N GLY A 42 -6.62 10.16 -15.40
CA GLY A 42 -6.76 11.39 -16.18
C GLY A 42 -8.06 12.15 -15.89
N SER A 43 -9.17 11.45 -15.67
CA SER A 43 -10.46 12.05 -15.31
C SER A 43 -10.38 12.75 -13.95
N ILE A 44 -9.81 12.10 -12.95
CA ILE A 44 -9.63 12.67 -11.61
C ILE A 44 -8.73 13.91 -11.68
N SER A 45 -7.59 13.82 -12.36
CA SER A 45 -6.67 14.95 -12.53
C SER A 45 -7.31 16.15 -13.23
N ARG A 46 -8.15 15.91 -14.25
CA ARG A 46 -8.87 17.00 -14.94
C ARG A 46 -9.89 17.66 -14.02
N GLU A 47 -10.70 16.88 -13.32
CA GLU A 47 -11.72 17.42 -12.41
C GLU A 47 -11.09 18.24 -11.28
N ILE A 48 -9.99 17.76 -10.69
CA ILE A 48 -9.24 18.52 -9.66
C ILE A 48 -8.78 19.88 -10.20
N ARG A 49 -8.27 19.93 -11.44
CA ARG A 49 -7.84 21.19 -12.07
C ARG A 49 -9.01 22.12 -12.34
N VAL A 50 -10.16 21.59 -12.74
CA VAL A 50 -11.39 22.37 -12.93
C VAL A 50 -11.83 23.00 -11.60
N ARG A 51 -11.89 22.21 -10.52
CA ARG A 51 -12.27 22.69 -9.18
C ARG A 51 -11.28 23.71 -8.61
N ALA A 52 -9.99 23.50 -8.85
CA ALA A 52 -8.97 24.48 -8.51
C ALA A 52 -9.21 25.85 -9.15
N GLY A 53 -9.73 25.88 -10.38
CA GLY A 53 -10.03 27.11 -11.11
C GLY A 53 -11.39 27.76 -10.76
N MET A 54 -12.35 26.98 -10.27
CA MET A 54 -13.70 27.49 -9.94
C MET A 54 -13.76 28.24 -8.62
N GLY A 55 -12.86 27.94 -7.67
CA GLY A 55 -12.85 28.57 -6.34
C GLY A 55 -14.02 28.15 -5.44
N ASP A 56 -14.72 27.07 -5.78
CA ASP A 56 -15.86 26.51 -5.04
C ASP A 56 -15.45 25.47 -3.98
N THR A 57 -14.15 25.23 -3.83
CA THR A 57 -13.56 24.31 -2.85
C THR A 57 -12.41 24.97 -2.12
N GLU A 58 -12.14 24.50 -0.90
CA GLU A 58 -10.95 24.91 -0.16
C GLU A 58 -9.68 24.48 -0.90
N LEU A 59 -8.79 25.45 -1.13
CA LEU A 59 -7.50 25.27 -1.77
C LEU A 59 -6.39 25.48 -0.76
N ASN A 60 -5.30 24.74 -0.89
CA ASN A 60 -4.08 25.01 -0.14
C ASN A 60 -3.33 26.24 -0.69
N GLY A 61 -2.26 26.65 0.00
CA GLY A 61 -1.41 27.77 -0.44
C GLY A 61 -0.70 27.57 -1.78
N ARG A 62 -0.80 26.37 -2.39
CA ARG A 62 -0.26 26.04 -3.73
C ARG A 62 -1.35 26.00 -4.81
N GLY A 63 -2.59 26.37 -4.48
CA GLY A 63 -3.72 26.44 -5.42
C GLY A 63 -4.36 25.09 -5.74
N TRP A 64 -4.15 24.07 -4.91
CA TRP A 64 -4.71 22.73 -5.11
C TRP A 64 -5.80 22.42 -4.08
N PRO A 65 -6.89 21.74 -4.48
CA PRO A 65 -7.92 21.32 -3.54
C PRO A 65 -7.36 20.48 -2.38
N VAL A 66 -7.77 20.78 -1.16
CA VAL A 66 -7.34 19.99 0.02
C VAL A 66 -8.05 18.65 0.13
N THR A 67 -9.22 18.52 -0.51
CA THR A 67 -10.03 17.29 -0.54
C THR A 67 -10.55 17.04 -1.95
N VAL A 68 -10.99 15.80 -2.21
CA VAL A 68 -11.64 15.42 -3.46
C VAL A 68 -12.91 14.66 -3.12
N LYS A 69 -14.05 15.08 -3.69
CA LYS A 69 -15.35 14.51 -3.37
C LYS A 69 -15.86 13.62 -4.52
N PRO A 70 -16.42 12.43 -4.24
CA PRO A 70 -17.03 11.58 -5.26
C PRO A 70 -18.13 12.29 -6.06
N SER A 71 -18.84 13.24 -5.45
CA SER A 71 -19.92 14.01 -6.07
C SER A 71 -19.46 14.98 -7.16
N TRP A 72 -18.15 15.19 -7.33
CA TRP A 72 -17.62 15.98 -8.43
C TRP A 72 -17.77 15.29 -9.78
N PHE A 73 -18.00 13.98 -9.79
CA PHE A 73 -18.07 13.16 -11.00
C PHE A 73 -19.53 12.80 -11.30
N SER A 74 -20.06 13.30 -12.42
CA SER A 74 -21.47 13.11 -12.80
C SER A 74 -21.87 11.65 -13.03
N GLY A 75 -20.93 10.80 -13.44
CA GLY A 75 -21.11 9.34 -13.59
C GLY A 75 -20.72 8.52 -12.36
N GLY A 76 -20.45 9.17 -11.23
CA GLY A 76 -19.84 8.56 -10.04
C GLY A 76 -18.31 8.58 -10.08
N ALA A 77 -17.71 8.29 -8.93
CA ALA A 77 -16.26 8.26 -8.75
C ALA A 77 -15.59 7.27 -9.74
N PRO A 78 -14.56 7.70 -10.51
CA PRO A 78 -13.82 6.81 -11.40
C PRO A 78 -13.19 5.63 -10.64
N LEU A 79 -13.33 4.41 -11.18
CA LEU A 79 -12.91 3.18 -10.50
C LEU A 79 -11.58 2.64 -11.01
N ASN A 80 -10.80 2.02 -10.13
CA ASN A 80 -9.62 1.25 -10.51
C ASN A 80 -10.04 -0.20 -10.82
N ARG A 81 -10.30 -0.51 -12.09
CA ARG A 81 -10.75 -1.84 -12.54
C ARG A 81 -9.72 -2.97 -12.35
N LEU A 82 -8.48 -2.64 -11.99
CA LEU A 82 -7.45 -3.63 -11.65
C LEU A 82 -7.50 -4.05 -10.17
N LEU A 83 -8.32 -3.38 -9.36
CA LEU A 83 -8.47 -3.65 -7.94
C LEU A 83 -9.93 -3.96 -7.60
N ASP A 84 -10.11 -4.53 -6.41
CA ASP A 84 -11.44 -4.79 -5.85
C ASP A 84 -12.17 -3.46 -5.55
N PRO A 85 -13.47 -3.34 -5.88
CA PRO A 85 -14.22 -2.09 -5.74
C PRO A 85 -14.63 -1.75 -4.30
N GLU A 86 -14.52 -2.68 -3.34
CA GLU A 86 -14.88 -2.44 -1.92
C GLU A 86 -13.82 -1.64 -1.16
N ARG A 87 -12.67 -1.39 -1.79
CA ARG A 87 -11.56 -0.64 -1.19
C ARG A 87 -11.88 0.84 -1.12
N PRO A 88 -11.24 1.60 -0.21
CA PRO A 88 -11.32 3.06 -0.26
C PRO A 88 -10.98 3.57 -1.65
N TRP A 89 -11.75 4.54 -2.12
CA TRP A 89 -11.61 5.00 -3.49
C TRP A 89 -10.31 5.81 -3.67
N LEU A 90 -10.12 6.82 -2.84
CA LEU A 90 -9.03 7.78 -2.97
C LEU A 90 -8.45 8.10 -1.59
N GLU A 91 -7.13 8.03 -1.49
CA GLU A 91 -6.37 8.58 -0.36
C GLU A 91 -5.87 9.98 -0.74
N VAL A 92 -6.04 10.94 0.16
CA VAL A 92 -5.42 12.26 0.04
C VAL A 92 -4.11 12.24 0.83
N ALA A 93 -3.01 12.59 0.17
CA ALA A 93 -1.70 12.59 0.75
C ALA A 93 -1.62 13.60 1.91
N PRO A 94 -1.03 13.21 3.04
CA PRO A 94 -0.80 14.13 4.13
C PRO A 94 0.31 15.13 3.76
N PRO A 95 0.44 16.26 4.50
CA PRO A 95 1.38 17.33 4.16
C PRO A 95 2.84 16.90 4.07
N GLU A 96 3.27 15.93 4.87
CA GLU A 96 4.64 15.36 4.82
C GLU A 96 4.98 14.71 3.47
N HIS A 97 3.97 14.37 2.66
CA HIS A 97 4.14 13.81 1.33
C HIS A 97 4.04 14.87 0.22
N ALA A 98 3.99 16.16 0.54
CA ALA A 98 3.71 17.24 -0.42
C ALA A 98 4.64 17.25 -1.64
N ASP A 99 5.89 16.84 -1.48
CA ASP A 99 6.89 16.85 -2.56
C ASP A 99 7.03 15.48 -3.26
N LEU A 100 6.30 14.45 -2.82
CA LEU A 100 6.31 13.13 -3.44
C LEU A 100 5.55 13.10 -4.77
N GLN A 101 6.14 12.47 -5.78
CA GLN A 101 5.53 12.25 -7.10
C GLN A 101 4.74 10.94 -7.21
N HIS A 102 4.94 10.06 -6.24
CA HIS A 102 4.33 8.75 -6.14
C HIS A 102 3.95 8.49 -4.68
N PRO A 103 2.87 7.74 -4.43
CA PRO A 103 2.57 7.30 -3.07
C PRO A 103 3.74 6.46 -2.54
N PRO A 104 4.02 6.51 -1.21
CA PRO A 104 4.98 5.59 -0.60
C PRO A 104 4.60 4.14 -0.88
N GLN A 105 3.32 3.80 -0.76
CA GLN A 105 2.80 2.49 -1.10
C GLN A 105 2.12 2.50 -2.48
N ARG A 106 2.79 1.93 -3.47
CA ARG A 106 2.35 1.92 -4.89
C ARG A 106 1.49 0.72 -5.26
N VAL A 107 1.47 -0.30 -4.40
CA VAL A 107 0.76 -1.56 -4.59
C VAL A 107 -0.33 -1.71 -3.54
N ALA A 108 -1.52 -2.12 -3.95
CA ALA A 108 -2.65 -2.33 -3.04
C ALA A 108 -2.69 -3.78 -2.52
N ILE A 109 -1.84 -4.09 -1.55
CA ILE A 109 -1.68 -5.44 -0.98
C ILE A 109 -2.91 -5.86 -0.14
N HIS A 110 -3.56 -4.89 0.52
CA HIS A 110 -4.68 -5.08 1.45
C HIS A 110 -5.90 -4.23 1.07
N ARG A 111 -7.12 -4.65 1.46
CA ARG A 111 -8.38 -4.02 1.05
C ARG A 111 -8.61 -2.62 1.64
N ASP A 112 -7.93 -2.28 2.72
CA ASP A 112 -7.93 -0.96 3.36
C ASP A 112 -7.11 0.08 2.59
N ILE A 113 -6.23 -0.36 1.68
CA ILE A 113 -5.45 0.52 0.83
C ILE A 113 -6.31 1.11 -0.27
N ALA A 114 -6.31 2.44 -0.38
CA ALA A 114 -7.06 3.15 -1.39
C ALA A 114 -6.63 2.83 -2.83
N SER A 115 -7.59 2.83 -3.74
CA SER A 115 -7.36 2.54 -5.16
C SER A 115 -6.54 3.61 -5.88
N PHE A 116 -6.76 4.87 -5.49
CA PHE A 116 -6.07 6.03 -6.01
C PHE A 116 -5.42 6.82 -4.87
N TRP A 117 -4.43 7.61 -5.22
CA TRP A 117 -3.74 8.53 -4.33
C TRP A 117 -3.67 9.90 -4.99
N TYR A 118 -4.01 10.94 -4.25
CA TYR A 118 -3.94 12.34 -4.68
C TYR A 118 -3.05 13.13 -3.75
N ASN A 119 -2.13 13.91 -4.29
CA ASN A 119 -1.25 14.78 -3.53
C ASN A 119 -1.63 16.26 -3.70
N PRO A 120 -2.20 16.92 -2.69
CA PRO A 120 -2.46 18.35 -2.72
C PRO A 120 -1.19 19.19 -2.85
N GLY A 121 -0.03 18.69 -2.42
CA GLY A 121 1.23 19.44 -2.46
C GLY A 121 1.71 19.77 -3.88
N ASN A 122 1.35 18.97 -4.88
CA ASN A 122 1.76 19.16 -6.27
C ASN A 122 0.67 18.83 -7.31
N GLY A 123 -0.54 18.49 -6.88
CA GLY A 123 -1.67 18.19 -7.75
C GLY A 123 -1.63 16.81 -8.41
N VAL A 124 -0.66 15.95 -8.05
CA VAL A 124 -0.46 14.65 -8.71
C VAL A 124 -1.50 13.64 -8.26
N VAL A 125 -2.02 12.89 -9.22
CA VAL A 125 -2.90 11.73 -8.99
C VAL A 125 -2.22 10.48 -9.51
N ARG A 126 -2.24 9.41 -8.72
CA ARG A 126 -1.72 8.10 -9.11
C ARG A 126 -2.75 7.02 -8.78
N ALA A 127 -2.85 6.00 -9.64
CA ALA A 127 -3.51 4.75 -9.31
C ALA A 127 -2.50 3.79 -8.68
N ARG A 128 -2.93 3.05 -7.65
CA ARG A 128 -2.14 1.92 -7.14
C ARG A 128 -2.32 0.71 -8.05
N ALA A 129 -1.26 -0.10 -8.18
CA ALA A 129 -1.27 -1.31 -8.99
C ALA A 129 -1.65 -2.55 -8.15
N PRO A 130 -2.23 -3.59 -8.76
CA PRO A 130 -2.34 -4.91 -8.12
C PRO A 130 -0.96 -5.55 -7.99
N MET A 131 -0.77 -6.39 -6.97
CA MET A 131 0.43 -7.21 -6.83
C MET A 131 0.44 -8.29 -7.91
N SER A 132 1.53 -8.37 -8.67
CA SER A 132 1.78 -9.44 -9.65
C SER A 132 2.75 -10.48 -9.08
N VAL A 133 2.90 -11.60 -9.81
CA VAL A 133 3.85 -12.68 -9.45
C VAL A 133 5.31 -12.20 -9.39
N THR A 134 5.64 -11.14 -10.13
CA THR A 134 6.99 -10.56 -10.13
C THR A 134 6.92 -9.04 -9.95
N ASP A 135 7.92 -8.49 -9.26
CA ASP A 135 8.06 -7.04 -9.06
C ASP A 135 8.19 -6.31 -10.39
N ARG A 136 8.89 -6.91 -11.36
CA ARG A 136 9.01 -6.39 -12.72
C ARG A 136 7.62 -6.18 -13.34
N ARG A 137 6.75 -7.18 -13.27
CA ARG A 137 5.39 -7.07 -13.82
C ARG A 137 4.55 -6.03 -13.08
N THR A 138 4.64 -5.99 -11.75
CA THR A 138 3.95 -4.98 -10.94
C THR A 138 4.41 -3.56 -11.32
N THR A 139 5.73 -3.37 -11.49
CA THR A 139 6.34 -2.10 -11.91
C THR A 139 5.87 -1.69 -13.30
N GLU A 140 5.83 -2.62 -14.27
CA GLU A 140 5.30 -2.39 -15.61
C GLU A 140 3.85 -1.92 -15.57
N VAL A 141 2.97 -2.63 -14.86
CA VAL A 141 1.56 -2.26 -14.74
C VAL A 141 1.42 -0.87 -14.12
N TYR A 142 2.13 -0.62 -13.02
CA TYR A 142 2.13 0.68 -12.35
C TYR A 142 2.57 1.82 -13.28
N ASN A 143 3.67 1.63 -14.00
CA ASN A 143 4.19 2.60 -14.96
C ASN A 143 3.17 2.89 -16.06
N ARG A 144 2.50 1.86 -16.57
CA ARG A 144 1.52 1.99 -17.65
C ARG A 144 0.25 2.73 -17.23
N ILE A 145 -0.32 2.40 -16.07
CA ILE A 145 -1.54 3.08 -15.58
C ILE A 145 -1.25 4.54 -15.20
N ASN A 146 -0.05 4.83 -14.71
CA ASN A 146 0.32 6.17 -14.25
C ASN A 146 1.09 7.01 -15.27
N SER A 147 1.42 6.46 -16.45
CA SER A 147 2.36 7.08 -17.40
C SER A 147 3.69 7.48 -16.73
N ALA A 148 4.24 6.60 -15.91
CA ALA A 148 5.50 6.77 -15.18
C ALA A 148 6.60 5.86 -15.72
N SER A 149 7.83 6.05 -15.25
CA SER A 149 9.01 5.30 -15.69
C SER A 149 9.89 4.89 -14.50
N LEU A 150 9.29 4.20 -13.52
CA LEU A 150 10.04 3.64 -12.39
C LEU A 150 10.88 2.43 -12.85
N SER A 151 12.09 2.32 -12.32
CA SER A 151 12.95 1.14 -12.49
C SER A 151 12.51 -0.03 -11.60
N SER A 152 11.96 0.26 -10.43
CA SER A 152 11.44 -0.72 -9.47
C SER A 152 10.21 -0.17 -8.74
N ILE A 153 9.25 -1.03 -8.42
CA ILE A 153 8.07 -0.68 -7.63
C ILE A 153 8.43 -0.21 -6.22
N PHE A 154 9.63 -0.53 -5.73
CA PHE A 154 10.16 -0.13 -4.43
C PHE A 154 11.24 0.96 -4.50
N ALA A 155 11.56 1.48 -5.69
CA ALA A 155 12.53 2.58 -5.85
C ALA A 155 12.05 3.87 -5.14
N ASP A 156 12.94 4.78 -4.78
CA ASP A 156 12.59 6.14 -4.30
C ASP A 156 11.65 6.20 -3.07
N LEU A 157 11.61 5.15 -2.26
CA LEU A 157 11.11 5.28 -0.89
C LEU A 157 12.16 6.09 -0.13
N PRO A 158 11.85 7.29 0.39
CA PRO A 158 12.74 7.89 1.38
C PRO A 158 12.88 6.85 2.49
N ALA A 159 14.12 6.52 2.87
CA ALA A 159 14.34 5.73 4.07
C ALA A 159 13.53 6.41 5.17
N ILE A 160 12.55 5.70 5.72
CA ILE A 160 11.78 6.19 6.85
C ILE A 160 12.77 6.23 8.01
N SER A 161 13.50 7.34 8.12
CA SER A 161 14.37 7.68 9.24
C SER A 161 13.47 7.92 10.45
N GLY A 162 13.01 6.84 11.07
CA GLY A 162 12.04 6.92 12.17
C GLY A 162 11.83 5.61 12.94
N HIS A 163 12.34 4.48 12.47
CA HIS A 163 12.45 3.29 13.30
C HIS A 163 13.92 2.96 13.51
N ARG A 164 14.58 3.78 14.34
CA ARG A 164 15.54 3.19 15.27
C ARG A 164 14.66 2.21 16.07
N PRO A 165 14.90 0.89 16.05
CA PRO A 165 14.37 0.06 17.12
C PRO A 165 14.72 0.79 18.42
N PRO A 166 13.85 0.81 19.44
CA PRO A 166 14.25 1.35 20.73
C PRO A 166 15.64 0.78 21.00
N GLU A 167 16.63 1.68 21.11
CA GLU A 167 17.87 1.32 21.76
C GLU A 167 17.37 0.78 23.08
N GLU A 168 17.37 -0.54 23.18
CA GLU A 168 17.27 -1.25 24.43
C GLU A 168 18.44 -0.64 25.20
N GLU A 169 18.13 0.37 26.00
CA GLU A 169 19.07 1.02 26.91
C GLU A 169 19.70 -0.16 27.63
N ALA A 170 20.92 -0.51 27.21
CA ALA A 170 21.73 -1.45 27.95
C ALA A 170 21.71 -0.89 29.37
N PRO A 171 21.26 -1.68 30.36
CA PRO A 171 21.16 -1.16 31.71
C PRO A 171 22.51 -0.57 32.07
N ASP A 172 22.51 0.73 32.35
CA ASP A 172 23.65 1.43 32.93
C ASP A 172 24.04 0.62 34.16
N ASN A 173 25.13 -0.12 34.03
CA ASN A 173 25.71 -0.86 35.12
C ASN A 173 26.52 0.16 35.92
N ASP A 174 25.78 1.03 36.62
CA ASP A 174 26.27 1.90 37.68
C ASP A 174 26.75 0.98 38.81
N ALA A 175 27.98 0.50 38.66
CA ALA A 175 28.74 -0.16 39.70
C ALA A 175 29.30 0.93 40.62
N ASP A 176 28.42 1.54 41.42
CA ASP A 176 28.77 2.32 42.61
C ASP A 176 27.49 2.45 43.46
N ASP A 177 27.28 1.52 44.39
CA ASP A 177 26.94 1.82 45.79
C ASP A 177 26.43 0.59 46.58
N ALA A 178 26.95 0.47 47.81
CA ALA A 178 26.49 -0.30 48.97
C ALA A 178 26.64 -1.84 48.89
N ASP A 179 27.56 -2.50 49.62
CA ASP A 179 28.00 -2.25 51.00
C ASP A 179 26.81 -2.01 51.95
N GLU A 180 26.00 -3.04 52.16
CA GLU A 180 25.36 -3.40 53.45
C GLU A 180 24.47 -4.64 53.23
N LEU A 181 24.33 -5.48 54.26
CA LEU A 181 23.51 -6.71 54.35
C LEU A 181 24.30 -8.04 54.35
N SER A 182 25.26 -8.17 55.25
CA SER A 182 25.77 -9.46 55.74
C SER A 182 25.79 -9.55 57.27
N GLU A 183 24.71 -9.11 57.94
CA GLU A 183 24.49 -9.41 59.37
C GLU A 183 23.07 -9.93 59.61
N TRP A 184 22.74 -11.07 58.98
CA TRP A 184 21.72 -11.96 59.54
C TRP A 184 22.34 -12.75 60.69
N ASN A 185 22.43 -12.05 61.82
CA ASN A 185 22.73 -12.59 63.14
C ASN A 185 21.58 -13.53 63.55
N MET A 186 21.73 -14.83 63.27
CA MET A 186 20.94 -15.88 63.90
C MET A 186 21.35 -15.98 65.37
N ASP A 187 20.58 -15.38 66.27
CA ASP A 187 20.62 -15.69 67.70
C ASP A 187 19.55 -16.75 68.02
N PRO A 188 19.93 -18.01 68.29
CA PRO A 188 19.00 -19.11 68.52
C PRO A 188 18.43 -19.16 69.95
N THR A 189 18.66 -18.15 70.81
CA THR A 189 18.27 -18.23 72.24
C THR A 189 17.08 -17.39 72.66
N ARG A 190 16.40 -16.68 71.73
CA ARG A 190 15.27 -15.82 72.12
C ARG A 190 13.99 -16.64 72.40
N PRO A 191 13.45 -16.62 73.63
CA PRO A 191 12.25 -17.39 73.96
C PRO A 191 11.02 -16.75 73.30
N ARG A 192 10.20 -17.59 72.64
CA ARG A 192 8.89 -17.18 72.11
C ARG A 192 7.92 -17.07 73.29
N ASP A 193 7.70 -15.85 73.77
CA ASP A 193 6.58 -15.58 74.66
C ASP A 193 5.26 -15.79 73.90
N ARG A 194 4.63 -16.92 74.21
CA ARG A 194 3.21 -17.17 74.04
C ARG A 194 2.50 -16.60 75.27
N ASP A 195 1.47 -15.79 75.02
CA ASP A 195 0.20 -15.68 75.76
C ASP A 195 -0.24 -14.23 76.04
N ARG A 196 -1.58 -14.08 76.07
CA ARG A 196 -2.43 -12.94 76.49
C ARG A 196 -2.90 -12.04 75.33
N LEU A 197 -4.19 -11.91 74.98
CA LEU A 197 -5.44 -11.81 75.77
C LEU A 197 -5.33 -10.85 76.96
#